data_AF-A0A929K3W5-F1
#
_entry.id   AF-A0A929K3W5-F1
#
_cell.length_a   1.000
_cell.length_b   1.000
_cell.length_c   1.000
_cell.angle_alpha   90.00
_cell.angle_beta   90.00
_cell.angle_gamma   90.00
#
_symmetry.space_group_name_H-M   'P 1'
#
loop_
_entity.id
_entity.type
_entity.pdbx_description
1 polymer ?
#
loop_
_entity_poly.entity_id
_entity_poly.type
_entity_poly.pdbx_seq_one_letter_code
_entity_poly.pdbx_strand_id
1 'polypeptide(L)' 'MIEEKRNYNERHPELEVGEMFLTHCRSEDYIEIGWISKRMGVVAYTPRGVPLPKYRPVFVLRSEYEEGKKNE' A
#
# COMPACT_ATOMS: atom_id res chain seq x y z
N MET A 1 27.40 -1.42 8.98
CA MET A 1 26.03 -1.71 9.47
C MET A 1 25.09 -1.34 8.35
N ILE A 2 24.49 -2.32 7.68
CA ILE A 2 23.53 -2.05 6.60
C ILE A 2 22.25 -1.64 7.32
N GLU A 3 21.96 -0.34 7.40
CA GLU A 3 20.62 0.12 7.74
C GLU A 3 19.68 -0.48 6.70
N GLU A 4 19.01 -1.57 7.07
CA GLU A 4 17.81 -2.01 6.35
C GLU A 4 16.92 -0.78 6.23
N LYS A 5 16.80 -0.24 5.01
CA LYS A 5 15.84 0.81 4.68
C LYS A 5 14.44 0.25 4.94
N ARG A 6 13.99 0.30 6.19
CA ARG A 6 12.63 -0.06 6.58
C ARG A 6 11.71 0.83 5.77
N ASN A 7 10.99 0.26 4.81
CA ASN A 7 10.07 1.02 4.00
C ASN A 7 8.92 1.44 4.92
N TYR A 8 8.80 2.74 5.19
CA TYR A 8 7.76 3.28 6.08
C TYR A 8 6.36 2.77 5.71
N ASN A 9 6.11 2.51 4.43
CA ASN A 9 4.85 2.00 3.93
C ASN A 9 4.50 0.58 4.41
N GLU A 10 5.49 -0.25 4.76
CA GLU A 10 5.24 -1.59 5.33
C GLU A 10 4.77 -1.54 6.78
N ARG A 11 4.90 -0.38 7.43
CA ARG A 11 4.42 -0.09 8.79
C ARG A 11 3.56 1.16 8.79
N HIS A 12 2.78 1.34 7.72
CA HIS A 12 1.95 2.52 7.55
C HIS A 12 1.04 2.71 8.77
N PRO A 13 0.87 3.93 9.31
CA PRO A 13 0.00 4.16 10.47
C PRO A 13 -1.47 3.76 10.23
N GLU A 14 -1.88 3.71 8.97
CA GLU A 14 -3.22 3.31 8.53
C GLU A 14 -3.30 1.85 8.08
N LEU A 15 -2.24 1.05 8.20
CA LEU A 15 -2.22 -0.36 7.83
C LEU A 15 -3.00 -1.18 8.86
N GLU A 16 -3.96 -2.00 8.42
CA GLU A 16 -4.75 -2.86 9.31
C GLU A 16 -4.19 -4.29 9.39
N VAL A 17 -4.69 -5.06 10.36
CA VAL A 17 -4.26 -6.45 10.57
C VAL A 17 -4.67 -7.30 9.37
N GLY A 18 -3.69 -7.99 8.77
CA GLY A 18 -3.91 -8.85 7.60
C GLY A 18 -3.80 -8.12 6.27
N GLU A 19 -3.62 -6.80 6.28
CA GLU A 19 -3.34 -6.04 5.08
C GLU A 19 -1.83 -5.96 4.77
N MET A 20 -1.53 -5.57 3.54
CA MET A 20 -0.21 -5.17 3.09
C MET A 20 -0.30 -3.92 2.21
N PHE A 21 0.77 -3.15 2.22
CA PHE A 21 0.92 -2.03 1.29
C PHE A 21 1.08 -2.54 -0.14
N LEU A 22 0.21 -2.06 -1.03
CA LEU A 22 0.24 -2.39 -2.45
C LEU A 22 1.02 -1.34 -3.24
N THR A 23 0.56 -0.09 -3.21
CA THR A 23 1.15 1.01 -3.98
C THR A 23 0.66 2.37 -3.49
N HIS A 24 1.25 3.45 -4.00
CA HIS A 24 0.65 4.78 -3.95
C HIS A 24 -0.04 5.06 -5.29
N CYS A 25 -1.27 5.57 -5.26
CA CYS A 25 -1.98 6.00 -6.46
C CYS A 25 -2.61 7.38 -6.24
N ARG A 26 -3.04 8.05 -7.31
CA ARG A 26 -3.94 9.19 -7.16
C ARG A 26 -5.35 8.67 -6.95
N SER A 27 -6.22 9.54 -6.42
CA SER A 27 -7.62 9.18 -6.21
C SER A 27 -8.36 8.88 -7.52
N GLU A 28 -7.96 9.49 -8.64
CA GLU A 28 -8.53 9.25 -9.97
C GLU A 28 -8.18 7.85 -10.52
N ASP A 29 -6.96 7.35 -10.26
CA ASP A 29 -6.46 6.07 -10.77
C ASP A 29 -6.94 4.86 -9.93
N TYR A 30 -7.59 5.10 -8.79
CA TYR A 30 -7.91 4.04 -7.83
C TYR A 30 -8.85 2.96 -8.39
N ILE A 31 -9.75 3.35 -9.28
CA ILE A 31 -10.71 2.42 -9.91
C ILE A 31 -10.02 1.40 -10.82
N GLU A 32 -8.84 1.73 -11.35
CA GLU A 32 -8.07 0.87 -12.25
C GLU A 32 -7.31 -0.23 -11.48
N ILE A 33 -7.24 -0.13 -10.15
CA ILE A 33 -6.59 -1.12 -9.31
C ILE A 33 -7.52 -2.34 -9.17
N GLY A 34 -7.20 -3.45 -9.82
CA GLY A 34 -8.07 -4.62 -9.96
C GLY A 34 -8.31 -5.47 -8.70
N TRP A 35 -7.72 -5.12 -7.56
CA TRP A 35 -7.90 -5.85 -6.30
C TRP A 35 -9.26 -5.54 -5.68
N ILE A 36 -9.96 -6.56 -5.19
CA ILE A 36 -11.32 -6.48 -4.61
C ILE A 36 -11.22 -5.93 -3.19
N SER A 37 -10.36 -6.50 -2.35
CA SER A 37 -10.13 -6.04 -0.97
C SER A 37 -9.24 -4.80 -0.87
N LYS A 38 -9.05 -4.06 -1.98
CA LYS A 38 -8.27 -2.83 -1.93
C LYS A 38 -8.94 -1.79 -1.03
N ARG A 39 -8.11 -1.07 -0.28
CA ARG A 39 -8.53 0.05 0.55
C ARG A 39 -7.59 1.23 0.35
N MET A 40 -8.18 2.41 0.14
CA MET A 40 -7.44 3.65 0.05
C MET A 40 -7.29 4.26 1.46
N GLY A 41 -6.05 4.53 1.85
CA GLY A 41 -5.76 5.34 3.04
C GLY A 41 -5.76 6.83 2.74
N VAL A 42 -5.49 7.63 3.76
CA VAL A 42 -5.59 9.08 3.70
C VAL A 42 -4.25 9.70 3.32
N VAL A 43 -3.15 9.39 3.98
CA VAL A 43 -1.87 10.09 3.73
C VAL A 43 -0.84 9.13 3.16
N ALA A 44 -0.38 9.33 1.94
CA ALA A 44 0.74 8.56 1.40
C ALA A 44 2.06 9.09 1.95
N TYR A 45 3.06 8.22 2.13
CA TYR A 45 4.39 8.60 2.55
C TYR A 45 5.47 8.00 1.65
N THR A 46 6.54 8.74 1.41
CA THR A 46 7.77 8.18 0.83
C THR A 46 8.31 7.04 1.72
N PRO A 47 9.22 6.19 1.22
CA PRO A 47 9.85 5.16 2.05
C PRO A 47 10.55 5.69 3.32
N ARG A 48 10.86 6.99 3.36
CA ARG A 48 11.47 7.67 4.51
C ARG A 48 10.45 8.29 5.48
N GLY A 49 9.15 8.13 5.25
CA GLY A 49 8.09 8.70 6.09
C GLY A 49 7.76 10.17 5.80
N VAL A 50 8.15 10.71 4.64
CA VAL A 50 7.76 12.08 4.22
C VAL A 50 6.41 12.04 3.49
N PRO A 51 5.40 12.86 3.87
CA PRO A 51 4.08 12.86 3.23
C PRO A 51 4.09 13.20 1.74
N LEU A 52 3.19 12.58 0.97
CA LEU A 52 2.97 12.77 -0.46
C LEU A 52 1.52 13.26 -0.71
N PRO A 53 1.28 14.58 -0.78
CA PRO A 53 -0.08 15.15 -0.73
C PRO A 53 -0.97 14.82 -1.94
N LYS A 54 -0.39 14.47 -3.08
CA LYS A 54 -1.13 14.12 -4.31
C LYS A 54 -1.44 12.63 -4.43
N TYR A 55 -0.91 11.82 -3.52
CA TYR A 55 -1.01 10.38 -3.56
C TYR A 55 -1.73 9.87 -2.33
N ARG A 56 -2.36 8.72 -2.49
CA ARG A 56 -3.00 7.96 -1.43
C ARG A 56 -2.38 6.57 -1.39
N PRO A 57 -2.13 6.00 -0.21
CA PRO A 57 -1.66 4.63 -0.09
C PRO A 57 -2.82 3.69 -0.35
N VAL A 58 -2.51 2.59 -1.02
CA VAL A 58 -3.45 1.51 -1.28
C VAL A 58 -2.96 0.30 -0.52
N PHE A 59 -3.86 -0.25 0.28
CA PHE A 59 -3.67 -1.49 1.02
C PHE A 59 -4.53 -2.57 0.37
N VAL A 60 -4.13 -3.83 0.53
CA VAL A 60 -4.87 -5.01 0.08
C VAL A 60 -4.73 -6.10 1.13
N LEU A 61 -5.71 -6.99 1.26
CA LEU A 61 -5.55 -8.16 2.12
C LEU A 61 -4.43 -9.05 1.58
N ARG A 62 -3.56 -9.50 2.48
CA ARG A 62 -2.44 -10.38 2.13
C ARG A 62 -2.92 -11.65 1.45
N SER A 63 -3.99 -12.26 1.96
CA SER A 63 -4.57 -13.48 1.39
C SER A 63 -4.94 -13.29 -0.08
N GLU A 64 -5.63 -12.19 -0.41
CA GLU A 64 -6.03 -11.92 -1.79
C GLU A 64 -4.81 -11.65 -2.68
N TYR A 65 -3.83 -10.88 -2.19
CA TYR A 65 -2.59 -10.63 -2.93
C TYR A 65 -1.84 -11.92 -3.26
N GLU A 66 -1.72 -12.82 -2.28
CA GLU A 66 -1.07 -14.12 -2.43
C GLU A 66 -1.86 -15.06 -3.35
N GLU A 67 -3.19 -15.00 -3.35
CA GLU A 67 -4.04 -15.74 -4.29
C GLU A 67 -3.92 -15.22 -5.73
N GLY A 68 -3.92 -13.90 -5.92
CA GLY A 68 -3.73 -13.29 -7.24
C GLY A 68 -2.37 -13.63 -7.84
N LYS A 69 -1.30 -13.57 -7.04
CA LYS A 69 0.07 -13.95 -7.42
C LYS A 69 0.24 -15.40 -7.87
N LYS A 70 -0.61 -16.32 -7.40
CA LYS A 70 -0.55 -17.74 -7.81
C LYS A 70 -1.16 -18.00 -9.18
N ASN A 71 -1.95 -17.05 -9.70
CA ASN A 71 -2.69 -17.17 -10.95
C ASN A 71 -2.10 -16.32 -12.09
N GLU A 72 -0.95 -15.67 -11.86
CA GLU A 72 -0.18 -14.86 -12.82
C GLU A 72 1.03 -15.65 -13.33
#